data_AF-A0A2S9J0Z8-F1
#
_entry.id   AF-A0A2S9J0Z8-F1
#
_cell.length_a   1.000
_cell.length_b   1.000
_cell.length_c   1.000
_cell.angle_alpha   90.00
_cell.angle_beta   90.00
_cell.angle_gamma   90.00
#
_symmetry.space_group_name_H-M   'P 1'
#
loop_
_entity.id
_entity.type
_entity.pdbx_description
1 polymer ?
#
loop_
_entity_poly.entity_id
_entity_poly.type
_entity_poly.pdbx_seq_one_letter_code
_entity_poly.pdbx_strand_id
1 'polypeptide(L)'
;MKKIFSILMLLSLVVVSACRKSDNATMPDGMVYLNQPHITKISGSPAILDDDPMSFEAKIGIDLYFKDSDKKPDYLDFVVMKNGDAKNVKTLKGNITSYPDEFDVSGQLLTDLFGTIVAGDSYDFGVNYITGGATYLAFPEVGDGYGANVGSQPDASPTARYSAICSYIADDFIGDGKFKVVTDGWADFGVGSIADVVKVDESTIAITYPIDGFNPITIDINLGDNTASVARQPLGTYGGSWQYGTLYVASTGGGNANYVDPCSGRIRINGSYTVSAGGFGAFVLELEKAQ
;
A
#
# COMPACT_ATOMS: atom_id res chain seq x y z
N MET A 1 65.99 21.43 -12.72
CA MET A 1 65.23 22.70 -12.65
C MET A 1 64.02 22.74 -13.60
N LYS A 2 64.15 22.41 -14.89
CA LYS A 2 62.99 22.40 -15.83
C LYS A 2 61.82 21.47 -15.42
N LYS A 3 62.10 20.28 -14.86
CA LYS A 3 61.06 19.33 -14.43
C LYS A 3 60.27 19.74 -13.18
N ILE A 4 60.87 20.53 -12.28
CA ILE A 4 60.20 21.03 -11.06
C ILE A 4 59.27 22.19 -11.41
N PHE A 5 59.68 23.07 -12.34
CA PHE A 5 58.81 24.13 -12.85
C PHE A 5 57.58 23.59 -13.57
N SER A 6 57.70 22.51 -14.35
CA SER A 6 56.55 21.89 -15.03
C SER A 6 55.56 21.24 -14.06
N ILE A 7 56.02 20.68 -12.93
CA ILE A 7 55.14 20.09 -11.90
C ILE A 7 54.42 21.18 -11.09
N LEU A 8 55.09 22.27 -10.74
CA LEU A 8 54.48 23.42 -10.06
C LEU A 8 53.45 24.14 -10.94
N MET A 9 53.68 24.22 -12.24
CA MET A 9 52.74 24.82 -13.20
C MET A 9 51.50 23.93 -13.42
N LEU A 10 51.66 22.60 -13.41
CA LEU A 10 50.53 21.67 -13.47
C LEU A 10 49.69 21.71 -12.17
N LEU A 11 50.33 21.79 -11.00
CA LEU A 11 49.62 21.90 -9.72
C LEU A 11 48.83 23.21 -9.61
N SER A 12 49.35 24.33 -10.12
CA SER A 12 48.63 25.61 -10.09
C SER A 12 47.38 25.63 -11.00
N LEU A 13 47.35 24.83 -12.06
CA LEU A 13 46.22 24.72 -12.97
C LEU A 13 45.04 23.92 -12.38
N VAL A 14 45.31 22.98 -11.47
CA VAL A 14 44.27 22.14 -10.82
C VAL A 14 43.53 22.91 -9.72
N VAL A 15 44.13 23.95 -9.12
CA VAL A 15 43.49 24.74 -8.04
C VAL A 15 42.54 25.82 -8.59
N VAL A 16 42.64 26.17 -9.88
CA VAL A 16 41.75 27.17 -10.53
C VAL A 16 40.57 26.53 -11.25
N SER A 17 40.56 25.21 -11.41
CA SER A 17 39.45 24.44 -12.00
C SER A 17 38.59 23.72 -10.95
N ALA A 18 38.87 23.90 -9.66
CA ALA A 18 37.94 23.49 -8.62
C ALA A 18 36.79 24.52 -8.61
N CYS A 19 35.57 24.09 -9.01
CA CYS A 19 34.37 24.92 -8.93
C CYS A 19 34.32 25.57 -7.55
N ARG A 20 34.44 26.90 -7.49
CA ARG A 20 34.25 27.61 -6.22
C ARG A 20 32.79 27.40 -5.84
N LYS A 21 32.49 27.36 -4.54
CA LYS A 21 31.10 27.33 -4.06
C LYS A 21 30.25 28.49 -4.63
N SER A 22 30.90 29.59 -5.04
CA SER A 22 30.32 30.74 -5.73
C SER A 22 30.02 30.53 -7.22
N ASP A 23 30.61 29.50 -7.84
CA ASP A 23 30.44 29.19 -9.27
C ASP A 23 29.26 28.23 -9.50
N ASN A 24 28.71 27.66 -8.42
CA ASN A 24 27.39 27.07 -8.45
C ASN A 24 26.38 28.22 -8.51
N ALA A 25 25.42 28.15 -9.45
CA ALA A 25 24.26 29.01 -9.41
C ALA A 25 23.66 28.94 -8.01
N THR A 26 23.69 30.05 -7.28
CA THR A 26 22.91 30.20 -6.05
C THR A 26 21.47 29.89 -6.43
N MET A 27 20.80 29.07 -5.61
CA MET A 27 19.37 28.84 -5.83
C MET A 27 18.68 30.20 -6.01
N PRO A 28 17.70 30.30 -6.94
CA PRO A 28 16.96 31.54 -7.14
C PRO A 28 16.47 32.11 -5.82
N ASP A 29 16.60 33.42 -5.65
CA ASP A 29 16.10 34.10 -4.47
C ASP A 29 14.60 33.83 -4.29
N GLY A 30 14.18 33.51 -3.06
CA GLY A 30 12.80 33.17 -2.73
C GLY A 30 12.49 31.67 -2.64
N MET A 31 13.46 30.78 -2.90
CA MET A 31 13.30 29.35 -2.67
C MET A 31 13.30 29.03 -1.16
N VAL A 32 12.18 28.52 -0.66
CA VAL A 32 12.07 28.04 0.72
C VAL A 32 12.36 26.55 0.75
N TYR A 33 13.37 26.16 1.52
CA TYR A 33 13.67 24.75 1.77
C TYR A 33 12.71 24.21 2.83
N LEU A 34 11.86 23.27 2.44
CA LEU A 34 10.98 22.55 3.34
C LEU A 34 11.48 21.12 3.48
N ASN A 35 11.69 20.69 4.73
CA ASN A 35 11.93 19.28 5.01
C ASN A 35 10.57 18.55 4.92
N GLN A 36 10.41 17.67 3.94
CA GLN A 36 9.11 17.04 3.71
C GLN A 36 8.66 16.23 4.94
N PRO A 37 7.37 16.26 5.28
CA PRO A 37 6.80 15.35 6.25
C PRO A 37 6.96 13.89 5.84
N HIS A 38 7.07 13.01 6.84
CA HIS A 38 7.06 11.57 6.68
C HIS A 38 6.05 10.96 7.65
N ILE A 39 4.95 10.49 7.10
CA ILE A 39 3.78 9.97 7.81
C ILE A 39 3.76 8.45 7.64
N THR A 40 3.70 7.71 8.73
CA THR A 40 3.74 6.25 8.72
C THR A 40 2.57 5.65 9.47
N LYS A 41 2.12 4.48 9.01
CA LYS A 41 1.25 3.61 9.80
C LYS A 41 2.15 2.78 10.71
N ILE A 42 2.05 2.98 12.03
CA ILE A 42 2.91 2.30 13.01
C ILE A 42 2.32 0.95 13.41
N SER A 43 1.05 0.93 13.81
CA SER A 43 0.38 -0.26 14.31
C SER A 43 -1.15 -0.11 14.29
N GLY A 44 -1.84 -1.20 14.62
CA GLY A 44 -3.30 -1.27 14.71
C GLY A 44 -3.96 -1.85 13.48
N SER A 45 -5.25 -1.58 13.32
CA SER A 45 -6.09 -2.11 12.25
C SER A 45 -5.58 -1.64 10.88
N PRO A 46 -5.43 -2.55 9.90
CA PRO A 46 -4.91 -2.20 8.58
C PRO A 46 -5.91 -1.40 7.73
N ALA A 47 -7.21 -1.61 7.96
CA ALA A 47 -8.34 -0.92 7.33
C ALA A 47 -9.47 -0.69 8.35
N ILE A 48 -10.48 0.10 7.98
CA ILE A 48 -11.71 0.28 8.75
C ILE A 48 -12.75 -0.71 8.21
N LEU A 49 -13.30 -1.54 9.08
CA LEU A 49 -14.36 -2.49 8.73
C LEU A 49 -15.70 -1.75 8.73
N ASP A 50 -16.54 -1.93 7.71
CA ASP A 50 -17.79 -1.18 7.56
C ASP A 50 -18.94 -1.68 8.46
N ASP A 51 -18.88 -2.94 8.87
CA ASP A 51 -19.82 -3.56 9.82
C ASP A 51 -19.50 -3.23 11.29
N ASP A 52 -18.23 -2.97 11.61
CA ASP A 52 -17.78 -2.51 12.92
C ASP A 52 -16.70 -1.42 12.82
N PRO A 53 -17.05 -0.22 12.32
CA PRO A 53 -16.11 0.88 12.15
C PRO A 53 -15.60 1.42 13.49
N MET A 54 -16.33 1.17 14.58
CA MET A 54 -15.98 1.64 15.92
C MET A 54 -14.85 0.84 16.56
N SER A 55 -14.63 -0.40 16.12
CA SER A 55 -13.48 -1.23 16.53
C SER A 55 -12.14 -0.77 15.93
N PHE A 56 -12.17 0.14 14.95
CA PHE A 56 -10.96 0.64 14.30
C PHE A 56 -10.08 1.39 15.30
N GLU A 57 -8.84 0.93 15.45
CA GLU A 57 -7.81 1.56 16.26
C GLU A 57 -6.48 1.47 15.51
N ALA A 58 -5.82 2.60 15.29
CA ALA A 58 -4.55 2.67 14.58
C ALA A 58 -3.63 3.72 15.20
N LYS A 59 -2.33 3.56 14.98
CA LYS A 59 -1.31 4.53 15.39
C LYS A 59 -0.59 5.08 14.18
N ILE A 60 -0.56 6.40 14.05
CA ILE A 60 0.11 7.13 12.97
C ILE A 60 1.35 7.84 13.52
N GLY A 61 2.48 7.63 12.87
CA GLY A 61 3.73 8.32 13.14
C GLY A 61 3.85 9.58 12.29
N ILE A 62 4.32 10.66 12.90
CA ILE A 62 4.66 11.92 12.24
C ILE A 62 6.14 12.19 12.47
N ASP A 63 6.90 12.19 11.38
CA ASP A 63 8.32 12.49 11.38
C ASP A 63 8.66 13.44 10.22
N LEU A 64 9.92 13.81 10.11
CA LEU A 64 10.48 14.49 8.95
C LEU A 64 11.33 13.51 8.15
N TYR A 65 11.25 13.58 6.83
CA TYR A 65 12.00 12.68 5.96
C TYR A 65 13.51 12.85 6.11
N PHE A 66 14.02 14.09 6.15
CA PHE A 66 15.42 14.36 6.45
C PHE A 66 15.61 14.56 7.95
N LYS A 67 15.76 13.45 8.68
CA LYS A 67 15.83 13.43 10.16
C LYS A 67 16.88 14.36 10.76
N ASP A 68 18.05 14.43 10.12
CA ASP A 68 19.21 15.20 10.60
C ASP A 68 19.26 16.65 10.06
N SER A 69 18.22 17.11 9.35
CA SER A 69 18.21 18.45 8.79
C SER A 69 18.12 19.53 9.87
N ASP A 70 18.89 20.62 9.69
CA ASP A 70 18.75 21.85 10.48
C ASP A 70 17.51 22.67 10.08
N LYS A 71 16.88 22.33 8.95
CA LYS A 71 15.65 22.95 8.46
C LYS A 71 14.45 22.17 8.97
N LYS A 72 13.92 22.61 10.11
CA LYS A 72 12.70 22.09 10.72
C LYS A 72 11.57 23.12 10.58
N PRO A 73 10.31 22.66 10.47
CA PRO A 73 9.17 23.56 10.59
C PRO A 73 9.17 24.23 11.96
N ASP A 74 8.50 25.38 12.05
CA ASP A 74 8.20 25.98 13.35
C ASP A 74 7.27 25.03 14.14
N TYR A 75 6.28 24.47 13.45
CA TYR A 75 5.46 23.36 13.92
C TYR A 75 4.71 22.68 12.76
N LEU A 76 4.18 21.48 13.02
CA LEU A 76 3.25 20.78 12.15
C LEU A 76 1.85 20.75 12.77
N ASP A 77 0.82 20.85 11.93
CA ASP A 77 -0.56 20.56 12.33
C ASP A 77 -1.01 19.26 11.67
N PHE A 78 -1.27 18.23 12.47
CA PHE A 78 -1.80 16.96 12.02
C PHE A 78 -3.24 17.10 11.57
N VAL A 79 -3.50 16.70 10.32
CA VAL A 79 -4.79 16.88 9.65
C VAL A 79 -5.26 15.59 8.99
N VAL A 80 -6.57 15.48 8.81
CA VAL A 80 -7.24 14.39 8.11
C VAL A 80 -8.24 14.93 7.09
N MET A 81 -8.28 14.30 5.92
CA MET A 81 -9.21 14.57 4.84
C MET A 81 -10.05 13.33 4.55
N LYS A 82 -11.38 13.48 4.48
CA LYS A 82 -12.29 12.42 4.08
C LYS A 82 -12.54 12.47 2.56
N ASN A 83 -12.49 11.32 1.90
CA ASN A 83 -12.91 11.10 0.50
C ASN A 83 -12.30 12.06 -0.53
N GLY A 84 -11.06 12.51 -0.31
CA GLY A 84 -10.41 13.47 -1.21
C GLY A 84 -11.01 14.89 -1.18
N ASP A 85 -11.89 15.20 -0.23
CA ASP A 85 -12.54 16.51 -0.13
C ASP A 85 -11.66 17.53 0.59
N ALA A 86 -10.79 18.19 -0.18
CA ALA A 86 -9.88 19.23 0.31
C ALA A 86 -10.59 20.45 0.95
N LYS A 87 -11.92 20.59 0.78
CA LYS A 87 -12.69 21.66 1.42
C LYS A 87 -13.07 21.34 2.86
N ASN A 88 -13.01 20.07 3.24
CA ASN A 88 -13.48 19.57 4.53
C ASN A 88 -12.36 18.90 5.34
N VAL A 89 -11.14 19.42 5.26
CA VAL A 89 -10.01 18.96 6.07
C VAL A 89 -10.22 19.33 7.54
N LYS A 90 -9.93 18.40 8.46
CA LYS A 90 -10.03 18.61 9.92
C LYS A 90 -8.66 18.48 10.58
N THR A 91 -8.36 19.36 11.53
CA THR A 91 -7.14 19.27 12.36
C THR A 91 -7.36 18.35 13.55
N LEU A 92 -6.49 17.34 13.68
CA LEU A 92 -6.47 16.38 14.79
C LEU A 92 -5.61 16.88 15.95
N LYS A 93 -4.43 17.41 15.63
CA LYS A 93 -3.48 17.95 16.61
C LYS A 93 -2.72 19.12 15.99
N GLY A 94 -2.77 20.28 16.63
CA GLY A 94 -1.96 21.43 16.23
C GLY A 94 -0.66 21.56 17.03
N ASN A 95 0.25 22.39 16.52
CA ASN A 95 1.48 22.82 17.19
C ASN A 95 2.42 21.67 17.60
N ILE A 96 2.59 20.66 16.75
CA ILE A 96 3.57 19.59 16.96
C ILE A 96 4.96 20.17 16.69
N THR A 97 5.88 20.05 17.64
CA THR A 97 7.24 20.63 17.54
C THR A 97 8.35 19.61 17.77
N SER A 98 7.99 18.38 18.10
CA SER A 98 8.90 17.26 18.35
C SER A 98 8.69 16.19 17.30
N TYR A 99 9.77 15.64 16.76
CA TYR A 99 9.74 14.60 15.73
C TYR A 99 10.81 13.54 16.04
N PRO A 100 10.48 12.25 15.97
CA PRO A 100 9.16 11.69 15.66
C PRO A 100 8.15 11.89 16.81
N ASP A 101 6.86 11.91 16.46
CA ASP A 101 5.74 11.87 17.40
C ASP A 101 4.68 10.87 16.90
N GLU A 102 3.85 10.35 17.80
CA GLU A 102 2.88 9.28 17.51
C GLU A 102 1.48 9.66 17.97
N PHE A 103 0.48 9.38 17.12
CA PHE A 103 -0.92 9.73 17.37
C PHE A 103 -1.81 8.52 17.22
N ASP A 104 -2.65 8.28 18.22
CA ASP A 104 -3.72 7.29 18.15
C ASP A 104 -4.89 7.86 17.34
N VAL A 105 -5.42 7.05 16.43
CA VAL A 105 -6.54 7.35 15.55
C VAL A 105 -7.54 6.21 15.67
N SER A 106 -8.78 6.54 16.03
CA SER A 106 -9.84 5.57 16.23
C SER A 106 -11.05 5.82 15.34
N GLY A 107 -11.92 4.81 15.21
CA GLY A 107 -13.21 4.92 14.55
C GLY A 107 -14.10 5.98 15.19
N GLN A 108 -14.04 6.11 16.53
CA GLN A 108 -14.75 7.15 17.27
C GLN A 108 -14.27 8.55 16.87
N LEU A 109 -12.96 8.77 16.82
CA LEU A 109 -12.39 10.06 16.42
C LEU A 109 -12.85 10.45 15.01
N LEU A 110 -12.82 9.53 14.06
CA LEU A 110 -13.26 9.78 12.69
C LEU A 110 -14.76 10.04 12.60
N THR A 111 -15.56 9.32 13.39
CA THR A 111 -17.01 9.51 13.48
C THR A 111 -17.37 10.87 14.08
N ASP A 112 -16.66 11.31 15.11
CA ASP A 112 -16.89 12.63 15.73
C ASP A 112 -16.58 13.78 14.77
N LEU A 113 -15.60 13.58 13.87
CA LEU A 113 -15.15 14.60 12.92
C LEU A 113 -16.00 14.65 11.64
N PHE A 114 -16.46 13.50 11.15
CA PHE A 114 -17.06 13.36 9.82
C PHE A 114 -18.44 12.67 9.80
N GLY A 115 -18.93 12.19 10.93
CA GLY A 115 -20.16 11.40 11.02
C GLY A 115 -19.94 9.94 10.62
N THR A 116 -21.04 9.26 10.27
CA THR A 116 -21.05 7.82 9.96
C THR A 116 -20.01 7.44 8.90
N ILE A 117 -19.29 6.36 9.19
CA ILE A 117 -18.33 5.73 8.30
C ILE A 117 -19.05 4.62 7.51
N VAL A 118 -18.86 4.57 6.20
CA VAL A 118 -19.43 3.53 5.33
C VAL A 118 -18.36 2.97 4.38
N ALA A 119 -18.54 1.76 3.88
CA ALA A 119 -17.65 1.17 2.87
C ALA A 119 -17.44 2.12 1.68
N GLY A 120 -16.19 2.22 1.24
CA GLY A 120 -15.76 3.15 0.20
C GLY A 120 -15.29 4.50 0.72
N ASP A 121 -15.54 4.85 1.99
CA ASP A 121 -14.92 6.02 2.60
C ASP A 121 -13.39 5.85 2.68
N SER A 122 -12.66 6.95 2.55
CA SER A 122 -11.21 7.00 2.72
C SER A 122 -10.79 8.19 3.59
N TYR A 123 -9.82 7.98 4.45
CA TYR A 123 -9.27 8.98 5.35
C TYR A 123 -7.78 9.14 5.07
N ASP A 124 -7.42 10.28 4.51
CA ASP A 124 -6.05 10.67 4.20
C ASP A 124 -5.50 11.53 5.34
N PHE A 125 -4.43 11.06 5.95
CA PHE A 125 -3.74 11.72 7.05
C PHE A 125 -2.49 12.40 6.51
N GLY A 126 -2.27 13.64 6.91
CA GLY A 126 -1.13 14.46 6.50
C GLY A 126 -0.87 15.54 7.53
N VAL A 127 0.04 16.46 7.24
CA VAL A 127 0.37 17.56 8.15
C VAL A 127 0.47 18.89 7.42
N ASN A 128 -0.21 19.93 7.90
CA ASN A 128 0.13 21.25 7.42
C ASN A 128 1.52 21.60 7.96
N TYR A 129 2.36 22.15 7.10
CA TYR A 129 3.73 22.56 7.43
C TYR A 129 3.77 24.05 7.68
N ILE A 130 4.14 24.47 8.89
CA ILE A 130 4.18 25.89 9.26
C ILE A 130 5.63 26.30 9.46
N THR A 131 6.07 27.33 8.73
CA THR A 131 7.40 27.91 8.89
C THR A 131 7.42 29.37 8.44
N GLY A 132 8.08 30.24 9.21
CA GLY A 132 8.29 31.64 8.83
C GLY A 132 6.99 32.43 8.64
N GLY A 133 5.93 32.04 9.35
CA GLY A 133 4.59 32.64 9.23
C GLY A 133 3.78 32.20 8.01
N ALA A 134 4.28 31.26 7.21
CA ALA A 134 3.55 30.65 6.10
C ALA A 134 3.05 29.25 6.47
N THR A 135 1.89 28.88 5.92
CA THR A 135 1.31 27.54 6.07
C THR A 135 1.25 26.86 4.70
N TYR A 136 1.88 25.69 4.59
CA TYR A 136 1.80 24.81 3.43
C TYR A 136 0.84 23.67 3.77
N LEU A 137 -0.26 23.59 3.04
CA LEU A 137 -1.32 22.63 3.34
C LEU A 137 -0.94 21.23 2.87
N ALA A 138 -1.23 20.21 3.66
CA ALA A 138 -1.13 18.82 3.19
C ALA A 138 -2.08 18.54 2.01
N PHE A 139 -3.28 19.12 2.10
CA PHE A 139 -4.38 18.91 1.16
C PHE A 139 -4.94 20.26 0.67
N PRO A 140 -4.26 20.97 -0.23
CA PRO A 140 -4.78 22.22 -0.80
C PRO A 140 -5.93 21.93 -1.78
N GLU A 141 -6.86 22.88 -1.95
CA GLU A 141 -7.92 22.77 -2.97
C GLU A 141 -7.38 22.74 -4.41
N VAL A 142 -6.19 23.32 -4.62
CA VAL A 142 -5.55 23.43 -5.94
C VAL A 142 -4.08 23.08 -5.82
N GLY A 143 -3.61 22.20 -6.71
CA GLY A 143 -2.22 21.77 -6.79
C GLY A 143 -1.85 20.67 -5.78
N ASP A 144 -0.56 20.35 -5.73
CA ASP A 144 -0.01 19.35 -4.81
C ASP A 144 0.50 20.02 -3.52
N GLY A 145 0.11 19.51 -2.35
CA GLY A 145 0.40 20.13 -1.05
C GLY A 145 1.87 20.43 -0.78
N TYR A 146 2.76 19.55 -1.21
CA TYR A 146 4.21 19.73 -1.06
C TYR A 146 4.94 19.89 -2.40
N GLY A 147 4.19 20.08 -3.49
CA GLY A 147 4.72 20.17 -4.84
C GLY A 147 4.95 18.81 -5.52
N ALA A 148 5.14 18.88 -6.83
CA ALA A 148 5.30 17.71 -7.68
C ALA A 148 6.57 16.90 -7.31
N ASN A 149 6.48 15.58 -7.48
CA ASN A 149 7.56 14.59 -7.25
C ASN A 149 8.03 14.39 -5.80
N VAL A 150 7.51 15.15 -4.82
CA VAL A 150 7.85 14.92 -3.40
C VAL A 150 7.50 13.49 -2.97
N GLY A 151 6.27 13.05 -3.26
CA GLY A 151 5.84 11.67 -3.00
C GLY A 151 6.47 10.60 -3.90
N SER A 152 7.25 10.97 -4.92
CA SER A 152 7.93 10.03 -5.82
C SER A 152 9.35 9.68 -5.37
N GLN A 153 9.87 10.35 -4.34
CA GLN A 153 11.17 10.02 -3.78
C GLN A 153 11.12 8.65 -3.09
N PRO A 154 12.22 7.87 -3.10
CA PRO A 154 12.30 6.62 -2.36
C PRO A 154 11.93 6.84 -0.89
N ASP A 155 11.05 5.99 -0.36
CA ASP A 155 10.57 6.03 1.02
C ASP A 155 9.83 7.33 1.42
N ALA A 156 9.51 8.21 0.48
CA ALA A 156 8.67 9.37 0.79
C ALA A 156 7.24 8.91 1.09
N SER A 157 6.71 9.42 2.19
CA SER A 157 5.35 9.13 2.64
C SER A 157 4.74 10.41 3.18
N PRO A 158 4.40 11.39 2.33
CA PRO A 158 3.85 12.67 2.78
C PRO A 158 2.45 12.53 3.41
N THR A 159 1.79 11.40 3.18
CA THR A 159 0.44 11.08 3.64
C THR A 159 0.29 9.60 3.95
N ALA A 160 -0.61 9.23 4.86
CA ALA A 160 -1.04 7.86 5.08
C ALA A 160 -2.56 7.75 4.87
N ARG A 161 -3.04 6.68 4.21
CA ARG A 161 -4.48 6.48 3.95
C ARG A 161 -5.03 5.27 4.67
N TYR A 162 -6.15 5.41 5.34
CA TYR A 162 -7.02 4.29 5.75
C TYR A 162 -8.31 4.32 4.95
N SER A 163 -8.80 3.16 4.54
CA SER A 163 -10.06 3.03 3.81
C SER A 163 -11.05 2.19 4.59
N ALA A 164 -12.31 2.55 4.52
CA ALA A 164 -13.42 1.74 4.94
C ALA A 164 -13.72 0.70 3.86
N ILE A 165 -13.63 -0.58 4.21
CA ILE A 165 -13.81 -1.70 3.29
C ILE A 165 -15.04 -2.52 3.70
N CYS A 166 -15.64 -3.23 2.75
CA CYS A 166 -16.65 -4.24 3.12
C CYS A 166 -15.97 -5.36 3.90
N SER A 167 -16.46 -5.63 5.10
CA SER A 167 -15.97 -6.72 5.93
C SER A 167 -16.22 -8.08 5.28
N TYR A 168 -15.24 -8.97 5.38
CA TYR A 168 -15.41 -10.34 4.95
C TYR A 168 -16.14 -11.14 6.03
N ILE A 169 -17.36 -11.55 5.73
CA ILE A 169 -18.13 -12.52 6.50
C ILE A 169 -18.32 -13.75 5.62
N ALA A 170 -17.74 -14.88 6.02
CA ALA A 170 -17.61 -16.06 5.14
C ALA A 170 -18.97 -16.56 4.61
N ASP A 171 -19.97 -16.67 5.48
CA ASP A 171 -21.29 -17.19 5.10
C ASP A 171 -22.01 -16.27 4.10
N ASP A 172 -21.94 -14.96 4.33
CA ASP A 172 -22.54 -13.95 3.45
C ASP A 172 -21.81 -13.88 2.10
N PHE A 173 -20.48 -13.90 2.15
CA PHE A 173 -19.64 -13.84 0.96
C PHE A 173 -19.85 -15.06 0.06
N ILE A 174 -19.81 -16.26 0.63
CA ILE A 174 -19.89 -17.52 -0.13
C ILE A 174 -21.30 -17.74 -0.70
N GLY A 175 -22.35 -17.49 0.08
CA GLY A 175 -23.73 -17.71 -0.37
C GLY A 175 -23.98 -19.15 -0.84
N ASP A 176 -24.30 -19.33 -2.12
CA ASP A 176 -24.54 -20.66 -2.73
C ASP A 176 -23.24 -21.39 -3.16
N GLY A 177 -22.09 -20.73 -2.97
CA GLY A 177 -20.77 -21.26 -3.31
C GLY A 177 -20.48 -21.27 -4.81
N LYS A 178 -21.28 -20.62 -5.66
CA LYS A 178 -21.09 -20.61 -7.12
C LYS A 178 -20.40 -19.33 -7.55
N PHE A 179 -19.22 -19.46 -8.14
CA PHE A 179 -18.46 -18.32 -8.65
C PHE A 179 -18.12 -18.53 -10.12
N LYS A 180 -18.39 -17.52 -10.95
CA LYS A 180 -18.00 -17.51 -12.34
C LYS A 180 -16.50 -17.20 -12.46
N VAL A 181 -15.80 -17.97 -13.28
CA VAL A 181 -14.40 -17.73 -13.61
C VAL A 181 -14.30 -16.55 -14.58
N VAL A 182 -13.71 -15.44 -14.13
CA VAL A 182 -13.53 -14.21 -14.90
C VAL A 182 -12.18 -14.21 -15.62
N THR A 183 -11.12 -14.57 -14.89
CA THR A 183 -9.77 -14.71 -15.43
C THR A 183 -9.22 -16.06 -15.02
N ASP A 184 -8.60 -16.76 -15.95
CA ASP A 184 -7.90 -18.02 -15.66
C ASP A 184 -6.66 -18.10 -16.55
N GLY A 185 -5.56 -17.56 -16.05
CA GLY A 185 -4.29 -17.55 -16.79
C GLY A 185 -3.61 -18.91 -16.87
N TRP A 186 -4.02 -19.89 -16.06
CA TRP A 186 -3.55 -21.28 -16.14
C TRP A 186 -4.37 -22.12 -17.13
N ALA A 187 -5.57 -21.67 -17.47
CA ALA A 187 -6.54 -22.36 -18.35
C ALA A 187 -7.06 -23.69 -17.79
N ASP A 188 -6.92 -23.92 -16.48
CA ASP A 188 -7.36 -25.14 -15.79
C ASP A 188 -8.84 -25.07 -15.38
N PHE A 189 -9.37 -23.87 -15.12
CA PHE A 189 -10.74 -23.60 -14.69
C PHE A 189 -11.68 -23.28 -15.85
N GLY A 190 -11.16 -22.64 -16.90
CA GLY A 190 -11.90 -22.20 -18.08
C GLY A 190 -12.71 -20.94 -17.83
N VAL A 191 -12.36 -19.85 -18.51
CA VAL A 191 -13.08 -18.57 -18.40
C VAL A 191 -14.56 -18.74 -18.77
N GLY A 192 -15.45 -18.22 -17.92
CA GLY A 192 -16.90 -18.30 -18.05
C GLY A 192 -17.53 -19.55 -17.43
N SER A 193 -16.72 -20.52 -16.97
CA SER A 193 -17.22 -21.67 -16.20
C SER A 193 -17.63 -21.26 -14.79
N ILE A 194 -18.28 -22.17 -14.06
CA ILE A 194 -18.62 -22.01 -12.65
C ILE A 194 -17.65 -22.87 -11.83
N ALA A 195 -16.94 -22.22 -10.91
CA ALA A 195 -16.15 -22.86 -9.87
C ALA A 195 -16.96 -22.92 -8.57
N ASP A 196 -16.78 -24.03 -7.84
CA ASP A 196 -17.35 -24.20 -6.52
C ASP A 196 -16.39 -23.67 -5.45
N VAL A 197 -16.90 -22.81 -4.57
CA VAL A 197 -16.18 -22.23 -3.45
C VAL A 197 -16.90 -22.61 -2.18
N VAL A 198 -16.17 -23.21 -1.23
CA VAL A 198 -16.74 -23.69 0.04
C VAL A 198 -16.04 -23.07 1.23
N LYS A 199 -16.79 -22.87 2.31
CA LYS A 199 -16.26 -22.45 3.60
C LYS A 199 -15.50 -23.61 4.23
N VAL A 200 -14.26 -23.37 4.64
CA VAL A 200 -13.51 -24.29 5.51
C VAL A 200 -13.69 -23.85 6.95
N ASP A 201 -13.46 -22.56 7.22
CA ASP A 201 -13.73 -21.86 8.47
C ASP A 201 -13.95 -20.35 8.21
N GLU A 202 -13.98 -19.51 9.25
CA GLU A 202 -14.26 -18.07 9.09
C GLU A 202 -13.20 -17.30 8.31
N SER A 203 -11.94 -17.74 8.35
CA SER A 203 -10.83 -17.09 7.63
C SER A 203 -10.33 -17.91 6.44
N THR A 204 -10.97 -19.04 6.15
CA THR A 204 -10.45 -20.00 5.16
C THR A 204 -11.55 -20.47 4.22
N ILE A 205 -11.30 -20.34 2.91
CA ILE A 205 -12.15 -20.89 1.86
C ILE A 205 -11.37 -21.87 0.99
N ALA A 206 -12.09 -22.72 0.26
CA ALA A 206 -11.50 -23.64 -0.69
C ALA A 206 -12.21 -23.54 -2.04
N ILE A 207 -11.43 -23.35 -3.11
CA ILE A 207 -11.92 -23.43 -4.50
C ILE A 207 -11.75 -24.87 -4.96
N THR A 208 -12.85 -25.55 -5.28
CA THR A 208 -12.81 -26.89 -5.86
C THR A 208 -12.11 -26.87 -7.21
N TYR A 209 -11.11 -27.72 -7.36
CA TYR A 209 -10.40 -27.86 -8.62
C TYR A 209 -11.24 -28.70 -9.60
N PRO A 210 -11.37 -28.30 -10.87
CA PRO A 210 -12.30 -28.93 -11.82
C PRO A 210 -11.79 -30.26 -12.39
N ILE A 211 -10.50 -30.57 -12.22
CA ILE A 211 -9.88 -31.81 -12.69
C ILE A 211 -10.01 -32.88 -11.60
N ASP A 212 -10.68 -33.98 -11.92
CA ASP A 212 -10.83 -35.12 -11.00
C ASP A 212 -9.48 -35.61 -10.46
N GLY A 213 -9.42 -35.80 -9.14
CA GLY A 213 -8.22 -36.25 -8.43
C GLY A 213 -7.25 -35.13 -8.03
N PHE A 214 -7.56 -33.86 -8.37
CA PHE A 214 -6.86 -32.71 -7.80
C PHE A 214 -7.54 -32.26 -6.50
N ASN A 215 -6.71 -31.83 -5.54
CA ASN A 215 -7.11 -31.19 -4.31
C ASN A 215 -7.62 -29.76 -4.59
N PRO A 216 -8.55 -29.25 -3.77
CA PRO A 216 -8.98 -27.86 -3.87
C PRO A 216 -7.84 -26.89 -3.54
N ILE A 217 -7.98 -25.64 -3.99
CA ILE A 217 -7.08 -24.55 -3.61
C ILE A 217 -7.63 -23.92 -2.32
N THR A 218 -6.98 -24.19 -1.20
CA THR A 218 -7.30 -23.54 0.08
C THR A 218 -6.68 -22.14 0.14
N ILE A 219 -7.48 -21.15 0.55
CA ILE A 219 -7.12 -19.73 0.61
C ILE A 219 -7.35 -19.23 2.03
N ASP A 220 -6.31 -18.67 2.64
CA ASP A 220 -6.38 -17.96 3.91
C ASP A 220 -6.67 -16.48 3.66
N ILE A 221 -7.61 -15.91 4.41
CA ILE A 221 -8.09 -14.53 4.28
C ILE A 221 -7.79 -13.78 5.58
N ASN A 222 -7.11 -12.64 5.47
CA ASN A 222 -6.94 -11.72 6.58
C ASN A 222 -8.23 -10.92 6.78
N LEU A 223 -8.94 -11.19 7.87
CA LEU A 223 -10.22 -10.55 8.20
C LEU A 223 -10.10 -9.04 8.47
N GLY A 224 -8.89 -8.50 8.68
CA GLY A 224 -8.68 -7.08 8.91
C GLY A 224 -8.56 -6.23 7.65
N ASP A 225 -8.18 -6.82 6.51
CA ASP A 225 -7.95 -6.09 5.25
C ASP A 225 -8.35 -6.83 3.98
N ASN A 226 -8.97 -8.01 4.12
CA ASN A 226 -9.37 -8.94 3.07
C ASN A 226 -8.24 -9.38 2.13
N THR A 227 -6.98 -9.20 2.52
CA THR A 227 -5.86 -9.77 1.76
C THR A 227 -5.92 -11.29 1.83
N ALA A 228 -5.67 -11.93 0.70
CA ALA A 228 -5.76 -13.38 0.57
C ALA A 228 -4.37 -13.97 0.35
N SER A 229 -4.17 -15.20 0.82
CA SER A 229 -2.93 -15.94 0.56
C SER A 229 -3.21 -17.43 0.37
N VAL A 230 -2.35 -18.06 -0.41
CA VAL A 230 -2.38 -19.49 -0.66
C VAL A 230 -1.02 -20.03 -0.22
N ALA A 231 -0.99 -20.67 0.95
CA ALA A 231 0.18 -21.41 1.37
C ALA A 231 0.52 -22.50 0.35
N ARG A 232 1.82 -22.84 0.24
CA ARG A 232 2.27 -23.86 -0.71
C ARG A 232 1.58 -25.19 -0.41
N GLN A 233 0.73 -25.66 -1.33
CA GLN A 233 -0.05 -26.88 -1.15
C GLN A 233 -0.03 -27.76 -2.40
N PRO A 234 -0.09 -29.09 -2.25
CA PRO A 234 -0.15 -30.01 -3.38
C PRO A 234 -1.55 -29.99 -3.99
N LEU A 235 -1.63 -29.81 -5.31
CA LEU A 235 -2.88 -29.91 -6.05
C LEU A 235 -3.10 -31.33 -6.55
N GLY A 236 -2.17 -31.88 -7.32
CA GLY A 236 -2.38 -33.18 -7.93
C GLY A 236 -1.30 -33.49 -8.95
N THR A 237 -1.47 -34.55 -9.73
CA THR A 237 -0.56 -34.88 -10.82
C THR A 237 -1.36 -34.94 -12.11
N TYR A 238 -0.94 -34.21 -13.12
CA TYR A 238 -1.49 -34.39 -14.46
C TYR A 238 -1.19 -35.83 -14.91
N GLY A 239 -2.22 -36.60 -15.29
CA GLY A 239 -2.03 -37.97 -15.77
C GLY A 239 -1.27 -38.04 -17.10
N GLY A 240 -0.98 -39.26 -17.57
CA GLY A 240 -0.39 -39.50 -18.90
C GLY A 240 1.12 -39.26 -18.97
N SER A 241 1.59 -38.59 -20.04
CA SER A 241 3.02 -38.35 -20.32
C SER A 241 3.65 -37.23 -19.49
N TRP A 242 2.95 -36.71 -18.48
CA TRP A 242 3.46 -35.68 -17.58
C TRP A 242 4.50 -36.27 -16.63
N GLN A 243 5.77 -35.89 -16.80
CA GLN A 243 6.90 -36.47 -16.07
C GLN A 243 7.30 -35.68 -14.82
N TYR A 244 6.63 -34.57 -14.53
CA TYR A 244 7.08 -33.63 -13.50
C TYR A 244 6.54 -33.92 -12.09
N GLY A 245 5.64 -34.92 -11.94
CA GLY A 245 5.06 -35.32 -10.67
C GLY A 245 4.03 -34.31 -10.13
N THR A 246 3.88 -34.28 -8.81
CA THR A 246 2.89 -33.46 -8.11
C THR A 246 3.10 -31.97 -8.35
N LEU A 247 2.03 -31.32 -8.80
CA LEU A 247 1.89 -29.88 -8.94
C LEU A 247 1.55 -29.25 -7.59
N TYR A 248 2.16 -28.11 -7.31
CA TYR A 248 1.90 -27.30 -6.13
C TYR A 248 1.54 -25.88 -6.54
N VAL A 249 0.63 -25.25 -5.81
CA VAL A 249 0.32 -23.82 -5.92
C VAL A 249 0.75 -23.07 -4.68
N ALA A 250 1.20 -21.84 -4.85
CA ALA A 250 1.32 -20.84 -3.78
C ALA A 250 1.00 -19.45 -4.36
N SER A 251 0.41 -18.55 -3.57
CA SER A 251 0.16 -17.17 -4.01
C SER A 251 1.47 -16.39 -4.10
N THR A 252 1.54 -15.44 -5.04
CA THR A 252 2.67 -14.52 -5.20
C THR A 252 2.19 -13.07 -5.30
N GLY A 253 2.99 -12.15 -4.75
CA GLY A 253 2.58 -10.75 -4.57
C GLY A 253 1.83 -10.52 -3.26
N GLY A 254 1.52 -9.26 -2.95
CA GLY A 254 0.80 -8.86 -1.75
C GLY A 254 -0.71 -8.64 -1.98
N GLY A 255 -1.34 -7.84 -1.13
CA GLY A 255 -2.78 -7.58 -1.11
C GLY A 255 -3.39 -7.04 -2.41
N ASN A 256 -2.61 -6.36 -3.26
CA ASN A 256 -3.10 -5.90 -4.57
C ASN A 256 -3.20 -7.02 -5.61
N ALA A 257 -2.48 -8.12 -5.41
CA ALA A 257 -2.45 -9.27 -6.31
C ALA A 257 -3.34 -10.42 -5.82
N ASN A 258 -3.57 -10.50 -4.50
CA ASN A 258 -4.32 -11.55 -3.85
C ASN A 258 -5.28 -10.96 -2.81
N TYR A 259 -6.58 -11.04 -3.06
CA TYR A 259 -7.59 -10.48 -2.18
C TYR A 259 -8.96 -11.12 -2.39
N VAL A 260 -9.82 -10.92 -1.40
CA VAL A 260 -11.26 -11.05 -1.52
C VAL A 260 -11.88 -9.66 -1.48
N ASP A 261 -12.85 -9.39 -2.35
CA ASP A 261 -13.63 -8.15 -2.33
C ASP A 261 -15.10 -8.50 -2.07
N PRO A 262 -15.55 -8.39 -0.81
CA PRO A 262 -16.93 -8.71 -0.45
C PRO A 262 -17.96 -7.79 -1.10
N CYS A 263 -17.62 -6.53 -1.38
CA CYS A 263 -18.56 -5.59 -2.01
C CYS A 263 -18.92 -6.02 -3.43
N SER A 264 -17.94 -6.53 -4.19
CA SER A 264 -18.12 -6.98 -5.58
C SER A 264 -18.28 -8.50 -5.72
N GLY A 265 -18.14 -9.26 -4.64
CA GLY A 265 -18.21 -10.71 -4.65
C GLY A 265 -17.03 -11.35 -5.40
N ARG A 266 -15.83 -10.75 -5.35
CA ARG A 266 -14.67 -11.21 -6.13
C ARG A 266 -13.62 -11.91 -5.28
N ILE A 267 -12.99 -12.91 -5.88
CA ILE A 267 -11.80 -13.57 -5.37
C ILE A 267 -10.72 -13.43 -6.44
N ARG A 268 -9.55 -12.91 -6.08
CA ARG A 268 -8.41 -12.82 -6.99
C ARG A 268 -7.19 -13.45 -6.34
N ILE A 269 -6.55 -14.38 -7.04
CA ILE A 269 -5.31 -15.02 -6.62
C ILE A 269 -4.31 -15.02 -7.78
N ASN A 270 -3.11 -14.50 -7.54
CA ASN A 270 -1.97 -14.61 -8.43
C ASN A 270 -1.11 -15.82 -8.03
N GLY A 271 -1.49 -17.00 -8.53
CA GLY A 271 -0.92 -18.29 -8.14
C GLY A 271 0.30 -18.66 -8.97
N SER A 272 1.38 -19.08 -8.29
CA SER A 272 2.57 -19.68 -8.88
C SER A 272 2.49 -21.20 -8.81
N TYR A 273 2.55 -21.84 -9.98
CA TYR A 273 2.51 -23.29 -10.08
C TYR A 273 3.93 -23.84 -10.21
N THR A 274 4.22 -24.87 -9.43
CA THR A 274 5.55 -25.45 -9.32
C THR A 274 5.49 -26.96 -9.18
N VAL A 275 6.59 -27.61 -9.57
CA VAL A 275 6.87 -29.03 -9.41
C VAL A 275 8.24 -29.17 -8.78
N SER A 276 8.70 -30.40 -8.51
CA SER A 276 10.05 -30.65 -8.00
C SER A 276 11.16 -30.13 -8.93
N ALA A 277 10.90 -30.09 -10.23
CA ALA A 277 11.86 -29.67 -11.26
C ALA A 277 11.94 -28.15 -11.49
N GLY A 278 11.02 -27.34 -10.94
CA GLY A 278 11.00 -25.89 -11.16
C GLY A 278 9.60 -25.27 -11.11
N GLY A 279 9.51 -24.01 -11.51
CA GLY A 279 8.26 -23.24 -11.57
C GLY A 279 7.87 -22.88 -12.99
N PHE A 280 6.56 -22.68 -13.21
CA PHE A 280 5.99 -22.36 -14.52
C PHE A 280 5.56 -20.88 -14.66
N GLY A 281 5.88 -20.05 -13.67
CA GLY A 281 5.45 -18.66 -13.58
C GLY A 281 4.28 -18.47 -12.62
N ALA A 282 3.75 -17.26 -12.58
CA ALA A 282 2.58 -16.90 -11.79
C ALA A 282 1.53 -16.28 -12.70
N PHE A 283 0.29 -16.75 -12.56
CA PHE A 283 -0.85 -16.26 -13.33
C PHE A 283 -2.05 -16.04 -12.42
N VAL A 284 -2.93 -15.14 -12.86
CA VAL A 284 -4.13 -14.76 -12.13
C VAL A 284 -5.26 -15.77 -12.39
N LEU A 285 -5.87 -16.22 -11.30
CA LEU A 285 -7.21 -16.77 -11.26
C LEU A 285 -8.10 -15.71 -10.59
N GLU A 286 -9.15 -15.27 -11.29
CA GLU A 286 -10.13 -14.33 -10.76
C GLU A 286 -11.52 -14.92 -10.92
N LEU A 287 -12.27 -14.93 -9.82
CA LEU A 287 -13.63 -15.42 -9.73
C LEU A 287 -14.56 -14.30 -9.26
N GLU A 288 -15.81 -14.31 -9.72
CA GLU A 288 -16.85 -13.37 -9.33
C GLU A 288 -18.13 -14.14 -9.01
N LYS A 289 -18.81 -13.80 -7.92
CA LYS A 289 -20.02 -14.50 -7.45
C LYS A 289 -21.03 -14.58 -8.60
N ALA A 290 -21.51 -15.79 -8.89
CA ALA A 290 -22.53 -16.00 -9.90
C ALA A 290 -23.85 -15.42 -9.37
N GLN A 291 -24.51 -14.58 -10.17
CA GLN A 291 -25.85 -14.07 -9.83
C GLN A 291 -26.91 -15.17 -9.96
#